data_AF-A0A3M8ARA2-F1
#
_entry.id   AF-A0A3M8ARA2-F1
#
_cell.length_a   1.000
_cell.length_b   1.000
_cell.length_c   1.000
_cell.angle_alpha   90.00
_cell.angle_beta   90.00
_cell.angle_gamma   90.00
#
_symmetry.space_group_name_H-M   'P 1'
#
loop_
_entity.id
_entity.type
_entity.pdbx_description
1 polymer ?
#
loop_
_entity_poly.entity_id
_entity_poly.type
_entity_poly.pdbx_seq_one_letter_code
_entity_poly.pdbx_strand_id
1 'polypeptide(L)'
;MNGMDWVEFIRKTEDKMYHLHRAIDGICNEPDYKESVSALTEVVRDYKALVEKAKEELRNVDFHRDRGRDRDHERDREHDDDERY
;
A
#
# COMPACT_ATOMS: atom_id res chain seq x y z
N MET A 1 -2.55 6.01 9.50
CA MET A 1 -1.77 6.12 8.25
C MET A 1 -2.69 6.68 7.20
N ASN A 2 -2.35 7.80 6.57
CA ASN A 2 -3.11 8.34 5.45
C ASN A 2 -2.69 7.61 4.14
N GLY A 3 -3.38 7.86 3.03
CA GLY A 3 -3.07 7.21 1.75
C GLY A 3 -1.64 7.50 1.24
N MET A 4 -1.10 8.70 1.48
CA MET A 4 0.27 9.05 1.08
C MET A 4 1.32 8.28 1.89
N ASP A 5 1.09 8.11 3.20
CA ASP A 5 1.95 7.32 4.09
C ASP A 5 2.03 5.85 3.64
N TRP A 6 0.90 5.27 3.19
CA TRP A 6 0.85 3.91 2.65
C TRP A 6 1.62 3.77 1.34
N VAL A 7 1.49 4.73 0.42
CA VAL A 7 2.26 4.75 -0.82
C VAL A 7 3.76 4.83 -0.54
N GLU A 8 4.18 5.68 0.39
CA GLU A 8 5.59 5.79 0.78
C GLU A 8 6.11 4.50 1.43
N PHE A 9 5.30 3.88 2.31
CA PHE A 9 5.61 2.59 2.93
C PHE A 9 5.81 1.49 1.88
N ILE A 10 4.90 1.37 0.92
CA ILE A 10 4.98 0.39 -0.17
C ILE A 10 6.27 0.61 -0.97
N ARG A 11 6.52 1.85 -1.42
CA ARG A 11 7.72 2.18 -2.22
C ARG A 11 9.02 1.85 -1.48
N LYS A 12 9.14 2.24 -0.21
CA LYS A 12 10.33 1.94 0.61
C LYS A 12 10.51 0.44 0.83
N THR A 13 9.42 -0.31 0.97
CA THR A 13 9.49 -1.75 1.22
C THR A 13 9.86 -2.51 -0.05
N GLU A 14 9.31 -2.12 -1.21
CA GLU A 14 9.67 -2.68 -2.52
C GLU A 14 11.15 -2.39 -2.87
N ASP A 15 11.66 -1.20 -2.55
CA ASP A 15 13.08 -0.84 -2.73
C ASP A 15 14.01 -1.71 -1.87
N LYS A 16 13.65 -1.95 -0.59
CA LYS A 16 14.38 -2.90 0.27
C LYS A 16 14.35 -4.32 -0.29
N MET A 17 13.21 -4.78 -0.80
CA MET A 17 13.11 -6.10 -1.44
C MET A 17 14.03 -6.21 -2.65
N TYR A 18 14.12 -5.16 -3.48
CA TYR A 18 15.05 -5.12 -4.61
C TYR A 18 16.51 -5.31 -4.16
N HIS A 19 16.92 -4.62 -3.10
CA HIS A 19 18.26 -4.77 -2.54
C HIS A 19 18.50 -6.16 -1.94
N LEU A 20 17.51 -6.76 -1.28
CA LEU A 20 17.58 -8.12 -0.76
C LEU A 20 17.74 -9.15 -1.87
N HIS A 21 16.97 -9.04 -2.96
CA HIS A 21 17.12 -9.90 -4.13
C HIS A 21 18.53 -9.80 -4.72
N ARG A 22 19.05 -8.59 -4.90
CA ARG A 22 20.41 -8.38 -5.40
C ARG A 22 21.48 -8.97 -4.47
N ALA A 23 21.28 -8.87 -3.15
CA ALA A 23 22.19 -9.46 -2.18
C ALA A 23 22.16 -11.00 -2.26
N ILE A 24 20.97 -11.61 -2.31
CA ILE A 24 20.77 -13.04 -2.47
C ILE A 24 21.45 -13.52 -3.76
N ASP A 25 21.22 -12.87 -4.89
CA ASP A 25 21.83 -13.23 -6.18
C ASP A 25 23.37 -13.22 -6.13
N GLY A 26 23.95 -12.33 -5.31
CA GLY A 26 25.39 -12.25 -5.12
C GLY A 26 26.00 -13.36 -4.27
N ILE A 27 25.22 -14.02 -3.39
CA ILE A 27 25.73 -15.01 -2.43
C ILE A 27 25.08 -16.39 -2.57
N CYS A 28 24.10 -16.58 -3.45
CA CYS A 28 23.30 -17.81 -3.54
C CYS A 28 24.08 -19.06 -3.98
N ASN A 29 25.18 -18.88 -4.70
CA ASN A 29 26.04 -19.98 -5.17
C ASN A 29 27.14 -20.36 -4.18
N GLU A 30 27.34 -19.57 -3.14
CA GLU A 30 28.39 -19.77 -2.16
C GLU A 30 27.89 -20.73 -1.06
N PRO A 31 28.52 -21.91 -0.88
CA PRO A 31 28.01 -22.93 0.02
C PRO A 31 27.98 -22.51 1.49
N ASP A 32 28.89 -21.62 1.88
CA ASP A 32 29.00 -21.09 3.25
C ASP A 32 27.86 -20.13 3.61
N TYR A 33 27.18 -19.56 2.60
CA TYR A 33 26.09 -18.59 2.80
C TYR A 33 24.69 -19.19 2.67
N LYS A 34 24.54 -20.52 2.62
CA LYS A 34 23.23 -21.19 2.50
C LYS A 34 22.20 -20.76 3.54
N GLU A 35 22.63 -20.65 4.81
CA GLU A 35 21.74 -20.21 5.90
C GLU A 35 21.33 -18.74 5.71
N SER A 36 22.28 -17.87 5.37
CA SER A 36 21.99 -16.46 5.09
C SER A 36 21.04 -16.29 3.90
N VAL A 37 21.22 -17.06 2.82
CA VAL A 37 20.31 -17.07 1.66
C VAL A 37 18.91 -17.50 2.07
N SER A 38 18.79 -18.54 2.92
CA SER A 38 17.50 -18.99 3.44
C SER A 38 16.81 -17.89 4.24
N ALA A 39 17.51 -17.31 5.22
CA ALA A 39 16.96 -16.26 6.07
C ALA A 39 16.54 -15.01 5.27
N LEU A 40 17.38 -14.56 4.33
CA LEU A 40 17.05 -13.42 3.47
C LEU A 40 15.85 -13.71 2.57
N THR A 41 15.72 -14.94 2.08
CA THR A 41 14.56 -15.37 1.28
C THR A 41 13.26 -15.34 2.11
N GLU A 42 13.32 -15.72 3.38
CA GLU A 42 12.17 -15.61 4.29
C GLU A 42 11.78 -14.14 4.52
N VAL A 43 12.75 -13.27 4.78
CA VAL A 43 12.49 -11.82 4.92
C VAL A 43 11.85 -11.22 3.67
N VAL A 44 12.30 -11.62 2.48
CA VAL A 44 11.67 -11.19 1.21
C VAL A 44 10.21 -11.64 1.12
N ARG A 45 9.89 -12.86 1.56
CA ARG A 45 8.50 -13.37 1.59
C ARG A 45 7.62 -12.55 2.54
N ASP A 46 8.13 -12.24 3.71
CA ASP A 46 7.42 -11.41 4.70
C ASP A 46 7.18 -10.01 4.17
N TYR A 47 8.19 -9.39 3.54
CA TYR A 47 8.05 -8.07 2.93
C TYR A 47 7.02 -8.07 1.80
N LYS A 48 6.99 -9.13 0.99
CA LYS A 48 5.95 -9.29 -0.04
C LYS A 48 4.55 -9.33 0.56
N ALA A 49 4.35 -10.09 1.65
CA ALA A 49 3.07 -10.17 2.33
C ALA A 49 2.65 -8.81 2.93
N LEU A 50 3.60 -8.08 3.51
CA LEU A 50 3.37 -6.73 4.05
C LEU A 50 2.97 -5.73 2.96
N VAL A 51 3.64 -5.77 1.80
CA VAL A 51 3.33 -4.90 0.66
C VAL A 51 1.92 -5.19 0.13
N GLU A 52 1.54 -6.46 -0.03
CA GLU A 52 0.20 -6.81 -0.51
C GLU A 52 -0.88 -6.36 0.47
N LYS A 53 -0.66 -6.53 1.78
CA LYS A 53 -1.56 -6.01 2.81
C LYS A 53 -1.65 -4.48 2.75
N ALA A 54 -0.53 -3.78 2.62
CA ALA A 54 -0.52 -2.32 2.52
C ALA A 54 -1.24 -1.81 1.26
N LYS A 55 -1.16 -2.54 0.14
CA LYS A 55 -1.90 -2.23 -1.09
C LYS A 55 -3.41 -2.41 -0.89
N GLU A 56 -3.84 -3.40 -0.12
CA GLU A 56 -5.25 -3.61 0.23
C GLU A 56 -5.77 -2.46 1.12
N GLU A 57 -5.03 -2.11 2.17
CA GLU A 57 -5.39 -0.99 3.06
C GLU A 57 -5.46 0.35 2.30
N LEU A 58 -4.53 0.61 1.37
CA LEU A 58 -4.54 1.80 0.54
C LEU A 58 -5.82 1.89 -0.32
N ARG A 59 -6.23 0.78 -0.94
CA ARG A 59 -7.49 0.75 -1.73
C ARG A 59 -8.69 1.08 -0.85
N ASN A 60 -8.75 0.54 0.37
CA ASN A 60 -9.84 0.82 1.31
C ASN A 60 -9.89 2.31 1.68
N VAL A 61 -8.73 2.94 1.90
CA VAL A 61 -8.64 4.39 2.17
C VAL A 61 -9.17 5.23 1.00
N ASP A 62 -8.84 4.86 -0.25
CA ASP A 62 -9.37 5.55 -1.43
C ASP A 62 -10.90 5.41 -1.55
N PHE A 63 -11.45 4.20 -1.34
CA PHE A 63 -12.91 3.98 -1.37
C PHE A 63 -13.69 4.79 -0.33
N HIS A 64 -13.12 4.98 0.87
CA HIS A 64 -13.73 5.82 1.91
C HIS A 64 -13.69 7.31 1.55
N ARG A 65 -12.68 7.75 0.80
CA ARG A 65 -12.57 9.13 0.33
C ARG A 65 -13.62 9.45 -0.75
N ASP A 66 -13.89 8.52 -1.65
CA ASP A 66 -14.89 8.70 -2.71
C ASP A 66 -16.32 8.72 -2.16
N ARG A 67 -16.69 7.84 -1.21
CA ARG A 67 -18.03 7.83 -0.59
C ARG A 67 -18.37 9.07 0.24
N GLY A 68 -17.37 9.85 0.64
CA GLY A 68 -17.58 11.11 1.36
C GLY A 68 -18.05 12.25 0.47
N ARG A 69 -17.74 12.23 -0.84
CA ARG A 69 -18.09 13.31 -1.77
C ARG A 69 -19.51 13.27 -2.30
N ASP A 70 -20.13 12.09 -2.37
CA ASP A 70 -21.47 11.95 -2.93
C ASP A 70 -22.59 12.44 -1.98
N ARG A 71 -22.35 12.47 -0.65
CA ARG A 71 -23.37 12.88 0.33
C ARG A 71 -23.53 14.40 0.50
N ASP A 72 -22.52 15.18 0.13
CA ASP A 72 -22.56 16.64 0.32
C ASP A 72 -23.24 17.36 -0.85
N HIS A 73 -23.47 16.69 -1.99
CA HIS A 73 -24.10 17.30 -3.16
C HIS A 73 -25.65 17.26 -3.19
N GLU A 74 -26.29 16.55 -2.26
CA GLU A 74 -27.76 16.39 -2.26
C GLU A 74 -28.48 17.40 -1.35
N ARG A 75 -27.78 18.15 -0.48
CA ARG A 75 -28.41 19.11 0.45
C ARG A 75 -28.64 20.52 -0.10
N ASP A 76 -28.02 20.87 -1.24
CA ASP A 76 -28.08 22.23 -1.79
C ASP A 76 -29.14 22.43 -2.89
N ARG A 77 -30.02 21.43 -3.15
CA ARG A 77 -31.04 21.52 -4.22
C ARG A 77 -32.49 21.70 -3.76
N GLU A 78 -32.77 21.69 -2.46
CA GLU A 78 -34.16 21.73 -1.95
C GLU A 78 -34.59 23.10 -1.36
N HIS A 79 -33.86 24.20 -1.61
CA HIS A 79 -34.14 25.49 -0.96
C HIS A 79 -34.37 26.67 -1.93
N ASP A 80 -34.99 26.45 -3.10
CA ASP A 80 -35.26 27.54 -4.06
C ASP A 80 -36.71 27.62 -4.59
N ASP A 81 -37.64 26.75 -4.16
CA ASP A 81 -38.97 26.65 -4.82
C ASP A 81 -40.20 27.07 -3.98
N ASP A 82 -40.07 27.74 -2.83
CA ASP A 82 -41.24 28.08 -1.97
C ASP A 82 -41.45 29.58 -1.67
N GLU A 83 -41.12 30.48 -2.61
CA GLU A 83 -41.52 31.91 -2.54
C GLU A 83 -42.22 32.44 -3.80
N ARG A 84 -43.12 31.65 -4.41
CA ARG A 84 -44.11 32.22 -5.35
C ARG A 84 -45.48 31.54 -5.22
N TYR A 85 -46.33 32.09 -4.36
CA TYR A 85 -47.58 32.81 -4.70
C TYR A 85 -48.44 33.08 -3.48
#